data_AF-A0AAU8ZNU7-F1
#
_entry.id   AF-A0AAU8ZNU7-F1
#
_cell.length_a   1.000
_cell.length_b   1.000
_cell.length_c   1.000
_cell.angle_alpha   90.00
_cell.angle_beta   90.00
_cell.angle_gamma   90.00
#
_symmetry.space_group_name_H-M   'P 1'
#
loop_
_entity.id
_entity.type
_entity.pdbx_description
1 polymer ?
#
loop_
_entity_poly.entity_id
_entity_poly.type
_entity_poly.pdbx_seq_one_letter_code
_entity_poly.pdbx_strand_id
1 'polypeptide(L)'
;MKIFFVIFFISILLIWLSNLLSRVRAEYSTAIKNKNTLIEEATSIKNALDTKGMESLSEFEIECYNTALSRLKTLNSYKKNHAPDNYPFLKDWPDEYQCITKANQSTC
;
A
#
# COMPACT_ATOMS: atom_id res chain seq x y z
N MET A 1 -23.38 -46.57 -11.79
CA MET A 1 -23.92 -45.48 -10.96
C MET A 1 -22.90 -44.85 -10.02
N LYS A 2 -22.18 -45.61 -9.17
CA LYS A 2 -21.25 -45.03 -8.15
C LYS A 2 -20.17 -44.09 -8.71
N ILE A 3 -19.57 -44.39 -9.86
CA ILE A 3 -18.51 -43.57 -10.48
C ILE A 3 -19.04 -42.19 -10.93
N PHE A 4 -20.26 -42.11 -11.47
CA PHE A 4 -20.86 -40.85 -11.88
C PHE A 4 -21.12 -39.91 -10.70
N PHE A 5 -21.56 -40.46 -9.56
CA PHE A 5 -21.70 -39.69 -8.32
C PHE A 5 -20.35 -39.15 -7.83
N VAL A 6 -19.29 -39.97 -7.88
CA VAL A 6 -17.94 -39.53 -7.48
C VAL A 6 -17.43 -38.39 -8.35
N ILE A 7 -17.60 -38.47 -9.68
CA ILE A 7 -17.20 -37.41 -10.61
C ILE A 7 -18.00 -36.12 -10.36
N PHE A 8 -19.30 -36.24 -10.07
CA PHE A 8 -20.16 -35.10 -9.73
C PHE A 8 -19.75 -34.40 -8.44
N PHE A 9 -19.40 -35.14 -7.38
CA PHE A 9 -18.89 -34.54 -6.15
C PHE A 9 -17.53 -33.87 -6.35
N ILE A 10 -16.64 -34.48 -7.12
CA ILE A 10 -15.33 -33.90 -7.45
C ILE A 10 -15.49 -32.60 -8.25
N SER A 11 -16.39 -32.56 -9.24
CA SER A 11 -16.59 -31.34 -10.05
C SER A 11 -17.14 -30.19 -9.21
N ILE A 12 -18.09 -30.44 -8.30
CA ILE A 12 -18.59 -29.42 -7.35
C ILE A 12 -17.46 -28.93 -6.44
N LEU A 13 -16.64 -29.84 -5.92
CA LEU A 13 -15.52 -29.48 -5.05
C LEU A 13 -14.48 -28.61 -5.79
N LEU A 14 -14.19 -28.93 -7.05
CA LEU A 14 -13.30 -28.13 -7.90
C LEU A 14 -13.86 -26.73 -8.18
N ILE A 15 -15.17 -26.60 -8.44
CA ILE A 15 -15.82 -25.30 -8.63
C ILE A 15 -15.75 -24.47 -7.35
N TRP A 16 -16.05 -25.09 -6.21
CA TRP A 16 -15.97 -24.43 -4.91
C TRP A 16 -14.55 -23.95 -4.59
N LEU A 17 -13.55 -24.81 -4.82
CA LEU A 17 -12.14 -24.48 -4.61
C LEU A 17 -11.67 -23.36 -5.54
N SER A 18 -12.10 -23.37 -6.81
CA SER A 18 -11.77 -22.33 -7.78
C SER A 18 -12.33 -20.96 -7.36
N ASN A 19 -13.55 -20.94 -6.84
CA ASN A 19 -14.19 -19.73 -6.33
C ASN A 19 -13.47 -19.20 -5.08
N LEU A 20 -13.06 -20.09 -4.16
CA LEU A 20 -12.30 -19.71 -2.97
C LEU A 20 -10.94 -19.12 -3.35
N LEU A 21 -10.19 -19.78 -4.23
CA LEU A 21 -8.89 -19.30 -4.72
C LEU A 21 -9.00 -17.95 -5.42
N SER A 22 -10.07 -17.74 -6.19
CA SER A 22 -10.31 -16.47 -6.90
C SER A 22 -10.55 -15.31 -5.92
N ARG A 23 -11.31 -15.55 -4.85
CA ARG A 23 -11.54 -14.55 -3.79
C ARG A 23 -10.26 -14.18 -3.06
N VAL A 24 -9.50 -15.18 -2.62
CA VAL A 24 -8.20 -14.96 -1.93
C VAL A 24 -7.23 -14.20 -2.84
N ARG A 25 -7.19 -14.52 -4.14
CA ARG A 25 -6.35 -13.80 -5.11
C ARG A 25 -6.80 -12.35 -5.29
N ALA A 26 -8.11 -12.07 -5.29
CA ALA A 26 -8.63 -10.72 -5.42
C ALA A 26 -8.26 -9.86 -4.20
N GLU A 27 -8.47 -10.37 -2.99
CA GLU A 27 -8.07 -9.72 -1.73
C GLU A 27 -6.55 -9.44 -1.71
N TYR A 28 -5.75 -10.43 -2.09
CA TYR A 28 -4.31 -10.30 -2.22
C TYR A 28 -3.88 -9.21 -3.21
N SER A 29 -4.55 -9.13 -4.36
CA SER A 29 -4.27 -8.12 -5.39
C SER A 29 -4.57 -6.71 -4.86
N THR A 30 -5.70 -6.54 -4.18
CA THR A 30 -6.10 -5.27 -3.55
C THR A 30 -5.10 -4.84 -2.49
N ALA A 31 -4.70 -5.75 -1.60
CA ALA A 31 -3.70 -5.50 -0.57
C ALA A 31 -2.36 -4.99 -1.16
N ILE A 32 -1.87 -5.63 -2.23
CA ILE A 32 -0.66 -5.18 -2.94
C ILE A 32 -0.85 -3.80 -3.55
N LYS A 33 -1.97 -3.56 -4.23
CA LYS A 33 -2.24 -2.28 -4.87
C LYS A 33 -2.24 -1.15 -3.84
N ASN A 34 -2.96 -1.32 -2.73
CA ASN A 34 -3.03 -0.33 -1.66
C ASN A 34 -1.64 -0.03 -1.08
N LYS A 35 -0.84 -1.08 -0.83
CA LYS A 35 0.54 -0.92 -0.37
C LYS A 35 1.38 -0.10 -1.36
N ASN A 36 1.30 -0.41 -2.65
CA ASN A 36 2.08 0.29 -3.67
C ASN A 36 1.67 1.78 -3.75
N THR A 37 0.37 2.08 -3.70
CA THR A 37 -0.13 3.46 -3.66
C THR A 37 0.43 4.24 -2.47
N LEU A 38 0.42 3.67 -1.27
CA LEU A 38 1.00 4.31 -0.09
C LEU A 38 2.52 4.52 -0.20
N ILE A 39 3.24 3.58 -0.84
CA ILE A 39 4.67 3.72 -1.12
C ILE A 39 4.90 4.85 -2.13
N GLU A 40 4.10 4.93 -3.19
CA GLU A 40 4.19 5.97 -4.21
C GLU A 40 3.95 7.36 -3.61
N GLU A 41 2.93 7.52 -2.78
CA GLU A 41 2.63 8.77 -2.06
C GLU A 41 3.80 9.23 -1.19
N ALA A 42 4.31 8.34 -0.33
CA ALA A 42 5.42 8.66 0.55
C ALA A 42 6.73 8.92 -0.22
N THR A 43 6.95 8.19 -1.32
CA THR A 43 8.12 8.41 -2.20
C THR A 43 8.04 9.74 -2.92
N SER A 44 6.85 10.14 -3.38
CA SER A 44 6.61 11.42 -4.04
C SER A 44 6.97 12.59 -3.11
N ILE A 45 6.44 12.59 -1.89
CA ILE A 45 6.72 13.63 -0.88
C ILE A 45 8.21 13.66 -0.53
N LYS A 46 8.83 12.50 -0.29
CA LYS A 46 10.27 12.41 -0.02
C LYS A 46 11.10 13.05 -1.14
N ASN A 47 10.85 12.66 -2.39
CA ASN A 47 11.62 13.13 -3.53
C ASN A 47 11.44 14.63 -3.77
N ALA A 48 10.21 15.13 -3.63
CA ALA A 48 9.90 16.56 -3.77
C ALA A 48 10.59 17.45 -2.73
N LEU A 49 10.80 16.94 -1.53
CA LEU A 49 11.50 17.64 -0.46
C LEU A 49 13.02 17.42 -0.54
N ASP A 50 13.49 16.28 -1.03
CA ASP A 50 14.91 16.04 -1.33
C ASP A 50 15.44 17.05 -2.37
N THR A 51 14.65 17.45 -3.37
CA THR A 51 15.08 18.43 -4.40
C THR A 51 15.26 19.85 -3.87
N LYS A 52 14.57 20.23 -2.78
CA LYS A 52 14.76 21.52 -2.10
C LYS A 52 16.07 21.59 -1.31
N GLY A 53 16.62 20.42 -0.92
CA GLY A 53 17.76 20.34 -0.01
C GLY A 53 17.35 20.59 1.44
N MET A 54 17.87 19.77 2.35
CA MET A 54 17.50 19.75 3.78
C MET A 54 17.59 21.10 4.49
N GLU A 55 18.55 21.93 4.09
CA GLU A 55 18.84 23.22 4.74
C GLU A 55 17.79 24.31 4.42
N SER A 56 16.98 24.12 3.38
CA SER A 56 15.93 25.07 2.98
C SER A 56 14.52 24.67 3.45
N LEU A 57 14.40 23.50 4.10
CA LEU A 57 13.11 22.98 4.56
C LEU A 57 12.67 23.70 5.83
N SER A 58 11.40 24.12 5.85
CA SER A 58 10.73 24.56 7.08
C SER A 58 10.55 23.39 8.06
N GLU A 59 10.35 23.69 9.35
CA GLU A 59 10.07 22.66 10.37
C GLU A 59 8.93 21.72 9.96
N PHE A 60 7.88 22.26 9.34
CA PHE A 60 6.76 21.47 8.82
C PHE A 60 7.17 20.53 7.67
N GLU A 61 7.99 21.01 6.74
CA GLU A 61 8.49 20.18 5.63
C GLU A 61 9.44 19.09 6.14
N ILE A 62 10.26 19.38 7.14
CA ILE A 62 11.08 18.39 7.84
C ILE A 62 10.18 17.33 8.49
N GLU A 63 9.05 17.72 9.08
CA GLU A 63 8.11 16.77 9.65
C GLU A 63 7.42 15.90 8.59
N CYS A 64 6.97 16.48 7.47
CA CYS A 64 6.46 15.73 6.32
C CYS A 64 7.51 14.73 5.81
N TYR A 65 8.77 15.17 5.67
CA TYR A 65 9.87 14.33 5.21
C TYR A 65 10.14 13.14 6.13
N ASN A 66 10.25 13.40 7.44
CA ASN A 66 10.46 12.36 8.45
C ASN A 66 9.29 11.37 8.50
N THR A 67 8.07 11.87 8.32
CA THR A 67 6.86 11.03 8.24
C THR A 67 6.89 10.16 6.99
N ALA A 68 7.27 10.71 5.83
CA ALA A 68 7.44 9.96 4.60
C ALA A 68 8.49 8.85 4.75
N LEU A 69 9.66 9.14 5.34
CA LEU A 69 10.70 8.15 5.62
C LEU A 69 10.20 7.04 6.56
N SER A 70 9.51 7.41 7.64
CA SER A 70 8.95 6.45 8.60
C SER A 70 7.92 5.53 7.94
N ARG A 71 7.03 6.09 7.11
CA ARG A 71 6.04 5.33 6.32
C ARG A 71 6.72 4.39 5.34
N LEU A 72 7.71 4.84 4.59
CA LEU A 72 8.46 3.98 3.66
C LEU A 72 9.18 2.84 4.37
N LYS A 73 9.86 3.13 5.49
CA LYS A 73 10.52 2.11 6.31
C LYS A 73 9.53 1.04 6.79
N THR A 74 8.38 1.51 7.26
CA THR A 74 7.29 0.66 7.73
C THR A 74 6.74 -0.18 6.59
N LEU A 75 6.30 0.42 5.49
CA LEU A 75 5.75 -0.29 4.33
C LEU A 75 6.74 -1.31 3.74
N ASN A 76 8.03 -0.97 3.67
CA ASN A 76 9.05 -1.88 3.15
C ASN A 76 9.39 -3.04 4.09
N SER A 77 9.18 -2.91 5.40
CA SER A 77 9.43 -4.00 6.35
C SER A 77 8.35 -5.09 6.32
N TYR A 78 7.12 -4.76 5.91
CA TYR A 78 6.04 -5.75 5.79
C TYR A 78 6.19 -6.60 4.53
N LYS A 79 5.85 -7.90 4.66
CA LYS A 79 5.74 -8.78 3.49
C LYS A 79 4.71 -8.22 2.51
N LYS A 80 5.00 -8.37 1.21
CA LYS A 80 4.22 -7.78 0.10
C LYS A 80 2.72 -8.15 0.13
N ASN A 81 2.41 -9.27 0.77
CA ASN A 81 1.09 -9.91 0.86
C ASN A 81 0.36 -9.70 2.19
N HIS A 82 0.92 -8.91 3.10
CA HIS A 82 0.31 -8.59 4.40
C HIS A 82 0.10 -7.08 4.53
N ALA A 83 -0.56 -6.49 3.54
CA ALA A 83 -1.12 -5.16 3.72
C ALA A 83 -2.51 -5.34 4.33
N PRO A 84 -2.68 -5.10 5.65
CA PRO A 84 -4.03 -4.98 6.19
C PRO A 84 -4.76 -3.84 5.47
N ASP A 85 -6.06 -3.99 5.24
CA ASP A 85 -6.89 -3.02 4.52
C ASP A 85 -6.79 -1.60 5.10
N ASN A 86 -6.42 -1.51 6.38
CA ASN A 86 -5.97 -0.30 7.04
C ASN A 86 -4.62 -0.55 7.71
N TYR A 87 -3.70 0.42 7.59
CA TYR A 87 -2.43 0.45 8.30
C TYR A 87 -2.55 1.31 9.57
N PRO A 88 -3.06 0.79 10.71
CA PRO A 88 -3.29 1.57 11.93
C PRO A 88 -2.00 2.05 12.61
N PHE A 89 -0.83 1.63 12.10
CA PHE A 89 0.49 1.91 12.65
C PHE A 89 1.33 2.82 11.75
N LEU A 90 0.80 3.30 10.61
CA LEU A 90 1.46 4.38 9.88
C LEU A 90 1.26 5.66 10.67
N LYS A 91 2.35 6.41 10.89
CA LYS A 91 2.26 7.75 11.46
C LYS A 91 1.35 8.60 10.54
N ASP A 92 0.38 9.29 11.11
CA ASP A 92 -0.46 10.23 10.37
C ASP A 92 0.39 11.33 9.73
N TRP A 93 -0.07 11.82 8.57
CA TRP A 93 0.57 12.96 7.94
C TRP A 93 0.34 14.20 8.82
N PRO A 94 1.37 15.03 9.08
CA PRO A 94 1.12 16.40 9.51
C PRO A 94 0.40 17.11 8.36
N ASP A 95 -0.77 17.72 8.59
CA ASP A 95 -1.67 18.32 7.57
C ASP A 95 -1.39 17.86 6.12
N GLU A 96 -1.97 16.72 5.73
CA GLU A 96 -1.70 16.04 4.46
C GLU A 96 -1.80 16.97 3.24
N TYR A 97 -2.76 17.89 3.25
CA TYR A 97 -2.94 18.85 2.18
C TYR A 97 -1.73 19.79 2.05
N GLN A 98 -1.18 20.23 3.18
CA GLN A 98 0.04 21.04 3.22
C GLN A 98 1.28 20.24 2.82
N CYS A 99 1.41 18.96 3.22
CA CYS A 99 2.53 18.14 2.76
C CYS A 99 2.51 17.98 1.23
N ILE A 100 1.35 17.74 0.64
CA ILE A 100 1.19 17.56 -0.82
C ILE A 100 1.42 18.88 -1.55
N THR A 101 0.81 19.99 -1.11
CA THR A 101 0.96 21.29 -1.78
C THR A 101 2.41 21.79 -1.72
N LYS A 102 3.10 21.67 -0.59
CA LYS A 102 4.50 22.09 -0.46
C LYS A 102 5.48 21.18 -1.20
N ALA A 103 5.14 19.89 -1.35
CA ALA A 103 5.87 18.95 -2.19
C ALA A 103 5.69 19.28 -3.69
N ASN A 104 4.48 19.60 -4.15
CA ASN A 104 4.25 19.87 -5.57
C ASN A 104 4.74 21.26 -6.03
N GLN A 105 4.95 22.20 -5.11
CA GLN A 105 5.53 23.51 -5.41
C GLN A 105 6.99 23.45 -5.90
N SER A 106 7.70 22.33 -5.76
CA SER A 106 9.07 22.13 -6.24
C SER A 106 9.18 21.41 -7.59
N THR A 107 8.06 21.05 -8.23
CA THR A 107 8.04 20.38 -9.55
C THR A 107 7.84 21.30 -10.77
N CYS A 108 7.96 22.63 -10.60
CA CYS A 108 7.92 23.61 -11.69
C CYS A 108 9.29 24.23 -11.95
#